data_AF-A0A4R4PSN0-F1
#
_entry.id   AF-A0A4R4PSN0-F1
#
_cell.length_a   1.000
_cell.length_b   1.000
_cell.length_c   1.000
_cell.angle_alpha   90.00
_cell.angle_beta   90.00
_cell.angle_gamma   90.00
#
_symmetry.space_group_name_H-M   'P 1'
#
loop_
_entity.id
_entity.type
_entity.pdbx_description
1 polymer ?
#
loop_
_entity_poly.entity_id
_entity_poly.type
_entity_poly.pdbx_seq_one_letter_code
_entity_poly.pdbx_strand_id
1 'polypeptide(L)'
;MPEVRLAEEAPADLTGTTQLGAGVSVEIDLADPDGWRAVAVDGWDRADRDLLEALVGQGSVRYLSQIRADVGSRLTTDVPVEAAKSGPWRRLAVIDALDRWLQVPLDQALLDAERAVVRARAARTLRSSSLREHRNGQAVVLARRSAGELSTYLTGLANSASSLPRALYSSLSRVTTGYANLASQVTGGPDECFDAVAQAWSRLKVAVPVGGVLKRVEQLPALEFSGGDSSSVDPRQVRARVIASEIRMVESRGGSTVRVLVPAFGSRVPSVIADQLMVRLVDRRSGEAHAPVRLKFSPARAVFTQDVPLRGASADDVRADVFDPGYETAPALTDGDDELVRQRRAQFVLSEWRRAMVEIRLSRQPKMRNRRLARLTAVLGQAVPDADEPVFRGGPTRGEISRYVDTAPGTVHPWFTSTRGAGEPLVAELAAVHQAR
;
A
#
# COMPACT_ATOMS: atom_id res chain seq x y z
N MET A 1 21.47 -8.64 -7.63
CA MET A 1 22.11 -7.44 -7.06
C MET A 1 22.24 -6.44 -8.21
N PRO A 2 21.71 -5.21 -8.05
CA PRO A 2 21.70 -4.22 -9.12
C PRO A 2 23.11 -3.80 -9.50
N GLU A 3 23.26 -3.33 -10.74
CA GLU A 3 24.52 -2.80 -11.26
C GLU A 3 24.77 -1.38 -10.71
N VAL A 4 23.71 -0.57 -10.65
CA VAL A 4 23.74 0.77 -10.07
C VAL A 4 22.64 0.90 -9.03
N ARG A 5 22.99 1.40 -7.84
CA ARG A 5 22.04 1.72 -6.78
C ARG A 5 22.28 3.15 -6.27
N LEU A 6 21.30 4.01 -6.44
CA LEU A 6 21.21 5.29 -5.75
C LEU A 6 20.38 5.02 -4.52
N ALA A 7 20.89 5.22 -3.30
CA ALA A 7 20.13 4.93 -2.10
C ALA A 7 20.53 5.83 -0.95
N GLU A 8 19.55 6.31 -0.21
CA GLU A 8 19.79 6.88 1.10
C GLU A 8 20.14 5.75 2.08
N GLU A 9 21.20 5.95 2.88
CA GLU A 9 21.66 4.98 3.86
C GLU A 9 20.74 4.90 5.11
N ALA A 10 19.88 5.89 5.29
CA ALA A 10 18.99 5.94 6.46
C ALA A 10 18.07 4.72 6.50
N PRO A 11 17.98 4.01 7.65
CA PRO A 11 17.10 2.88 7.76
C PRO A 11 15.65 3.36 7.90
N ALA A 12 14.71 2.69 7.23
CA ALA A 12 13.28 2.96 7.31
C ALA A 12 12.47 1.66 7.21
N ASP A 13 11.34 1.63 7.90
CA ASP A 13 10.53 0.41 8.04
C ASP A 13 9.40 0.32 6.99
N LEU A 14 8.86 1.45 6.51
CA LEU A 14 7.68 1.49 5.64
C LEU A 14 8.02 1.62 4.16
N THR A 15 8.89 0.76 3.64
CA THR A 15 9.35 0.85 2.24
C THR A 15 8.62 -0.03 1.26
N GLY A 16 8.38 0.52 0.07
CA GLY A 16 7.87 -0.24 -1.07
C GLY A 16 8.81 -0.15 -2.26
N THR A 17 9.12 -1.31 -2.84
CA THR A 17 9.83 -1.38 -4.13
C THR A 17 8.82 -1.52 -5.27
N THR A 18 8.90 -0.64 -6.24
CA THR A 18 8.13 -0.71 -7.47
C THR A 18 9.04 -1.00 -8.65
N GLN A 19 8.74 -2.09 -9.36
CA GLN A 19 9.36 -2.41 -10.64
C GLN A 19 8.74 -1.53 -11.73
N LEU A 20 9.55 -0.63 -12.28
CA LEU A 20 9.13 0.25 -13.37
C LEU A 20 9.36 -0.42 -14.72
N GLY A 21 10.26 -1.39 -14.83
CA GLY A 21 10.55 -2.17 -16.05
C GLY A 21 11.90 -1.80 -16.67
N ALA A 22 12.34 -2.59 -17.66
CA ALA A 22 13.69 -2.47 -18.26
C ALA A 22 14.81 -2.49 -17.21
N GLY A 23 14.68 -3.36 -16.18
CA GLY A 23 15.65 -3.46 -15.09
C GLY A 23 15.63 -2.28 -14.10
N VAL A 24 14.72 -1.30 -14.26
CA VAL A 24 14.64 -0.16 -13.35
C VAL A 24 13.60 -0.41 -12.26
N SER A 25 14.03 -0.27 -11.01
CA SER A 25 13.18 -0.29 -9.83
C SER A 25 13.42 0.91 -8.95
N VAL A 26 12.36 1.36 -8.27
CA VAL A 26 12.42 2.46 -7.31
C VAL A 26 11.93 1.98 -5.96
N GLU A 27 12.53 2.49 -4.91
CA GLU A 27 12.14 2.29 -3.54
C GLU A 27 11.67 3.63 -2.96
N ILE A 28 10.53 3.60 -2.28
CA ILE A 28 9.96 4.77 -1.60
C ILE A 28 9.74 4.45 -0.13
N ASP A 29 9.98 5.42 0.73
CA ASP A 29 9.55 5.39 2.12
C ASP A 29 8.20 6.09 2.25
N LEU A 30 7.21 5.43 2.84
CA LEU A 30 5.92 6.06 3.10
C LEU A 30 5.98 7.15 4.20
N ALA A 31 7.06 7.19 4.98
CA ALA A 31 7.32 8.27 5.92
C ALA A 31 7.81 9.56 5.25
N ASP A 32 8.49 9.44 4.12
CA ASP A 32 8.88 10.55 3.24
C ASP A 32 8.60 10.24 1.75
N PRO A 33 7.33 10.30 1.33
CA PRO A 33 6.92 9.91 -0.02
C PRO A 33 7.26 10.95 -1.10
N ASP A 34 7.83 12.10 -0.71
CA ASP A 34 8.29 13.09 -1.67
C ASP A 34 9.75 12.80 -2.11
N GLY A 35 10.47 11.88 -1.46
CA GLY A 35 11.79 11.41 -1.87
C GLY A 35 11.78 10.06 -2.61
N TRP A 36 12.86 9.78 -3.35
CA TRP A 36 13.22 8.39 -3.66
C TRP A 36 14.13 7.90 -2.55
N ARG A 37 13.78 6.80 -1.90
CA ARG A 37 14.71 6.16 -0.97
C ARG A 37 15.82 5.45 -1.73
N ALA A 38 15.46 4.77 -2.81
CA ALA A 38 16.44 4.20 -3.72
C ALA A 38 15.96 4.15 -5.17
N VAL A 39 16.91 4.15 -6.10
CA VAL A 39 16.72 3.81 -7.51
C VAL A 39 17.75 2.75 -7.85
N ALA A 40 17.29 1.56 -8.23
CA ALA A 40 18.13 0.43 -8.57
C ALA A 40 17.96 0.07 -10.05
N VAL A 41 19.10 -0.17 -10.71
CA VAL A 41 19.18 -0.47 -12.13
C VAL A 41 19.90 -1.80 -12.34
N ASP A 42 19.15 -2.79 -12.82
CA ASP A 42 19.63 -4.11 -13.21
C ASP A 42 20.03 -4.10 -14.70
N GLY A 43 21.33 -3.96 -14.96
CA GLY A 43 21.87 -3.87 -16.32
C GLY A 43 21.70 -2.47 -16.90
N TRP A 44 22.62 -1.56 -16.58
CA TRP A 44 22.59 -0.15 -16.97
C TRP A 44 22.50 0.05 -18.48
N ASP A 45 23.19 -0.78 -19.27
CA ASP A 45 23.16 -0.70 -20.74
C ASP A 45 21.81 -1.15 -21.33
N ARG A 46 21.01 -1.90 -20.56
CA ARG A 46 19.66 -2.33 -20.93
C ARG A 46 18.58 -1.41 -20.36
N ALA A 47 18.95 -0.56 -19.41
CA ALA A 47 18.03 0.36 -18.79
C ALA A 47 17.58 1.42 -19.79
N ASP A 48 16.29 1.71 -19.79
CA ASP A 48 15.75 2.73 -20.67
C ASP A 48 16.19 4.12 -20.15
N ARG A 49 17.01 4.80 -20.95
CA ARG A 49 17.56 6.12 -20.60
C ARG A 49 16.47 7.16 -20.39
N ASP A 50 15.41 7.15 -21.20
CA ASP A 50 14.32 8.13 -21.06
C ASP A 50 13.52 7.91 -19.78
N LEU A 51 13.40 6.64 -19.35
CA LEU A 51 12.85 6.32 -18.04
C LEU A 51 13.74 6.86 -16.91
N LEU A 52 15.05 6.60 -16.96
CA LEU A 52 15.99 7.10 -15.95
C LEU A 52 15.99 8.63 -15.87
N GLU A 53 16.02 9.32 -17.01
CA GLU A 53 15.97 10.79 -17.05
C GLU A 53 14.65 11.34 -16.50
N ALA A 54 13.53 10.62 -16.66
CA ALA A 54 12.25 10.99 -16.06
C ALA A 54 12.20 10.79 -14.53
N LEU A 55 12.99 9.85 -14.00
CA LEU A 55 13.03 9.50 -12.57
C LEU A 55 13.99 10.37 -11.76
N VAL A 56 15.22 10.52 -12.24
CA VAL A 56 16.31 11.17 -11.50
C VAL A 56 16.78 12.49 -12.10
N GLY A 57 16.39 12.79 -13.35
CA GLY A 57 16.82 14.00 -14.06
C GLY A 57 17.96 13.74 -15.04
N GLN A 58 18.09 14.65 -16.01
CA GLN A 58 19.07 14.49 -17.09
C GLN A 58 20.50 14.73 -16.59
N GLY A 59 20.71 15.68 -15.67
CA GLY A 59 22.02 15.92 -15.07
C GLY A 59 22.54 14.68 -14.33
N SER A 60 21.67 14.06 -13.53
CA SER A 60 21.96 12.88 -12.72
C SER A 60 22.32 11.66 -13.57
N VAL A 61 21.60 11.41 -14.68
CA VAL A 61 21.94 10.32 -15.61
C VAL A 61 23.30 10.54 -16.29
N ARG A 62 23.63 11.79 -16.67
CA ARG A 62 24.93 12.11 -17.28
C ARG A 62 26.08 11.88 -16.30
N TYR A 63 25.93 12.38 -15.07
CA TYR A 63 26.90 12.20 -14.00
C TYR A 63 27.16 10.71 -13.71
N LEU A 64 26.09 9.91 -13.57
CA LEU A 64 26.20 8.47 -13.34
C LEU A 64 26.86 7.72 -14.50
N SER A 65 26.59 8.13 -15.74
CA SER A 65 27.22 7.54 -16.92
C SER A 65 28.72 7.83 -16.97
N GLN A 66 29.15 9.02 -16.51
CA GLN A 66 30.57 9.37 -16.41
C GLN A 66 31.27 8.53 -15.33
N ILE A 67 30.72 8.48 -14.12
CA ILE A 67 31.33 7.71 -13.02
C ILE A 67 31.40 6.22 -13.35
N ARG A 68 30.37 5.66 -13.98
CA ARG A 68 30.39 4.23 -14.36
C ARG A 68 31.51 3.92 -15.36
N ALA A 69 31.79 4.84 -16.28
CA ALA A 69 32.92 4.70 -17.20
C ALA A 69 34.28 4.65 -16.48
N ASP A 70 34.38 5.35 -15.34
CA ASP A 70 35.62 5.46 -14.56
C ASP A 70 35.79 4.35 -13.50
N VAL A 71 34.69 3.87 -12.89
CA VAL A 71 34.70 3.00 -11.69
C VAL A 71 34.32 1.54 -11.99
N GLY A 72 33.76 1.24 -13.17
CA GLY A 72 33.38 -0.12 -13.58
C GLY A 72 31.99 -0.57 -13.11
N SER A 73 31.81 -1.87 -12.90
CA SER A 73 30.50 -2.56 -12.96
C SER A 73 29.58 -2.44 -11.74
N ARG A 74 30.00 -1.80 -10.65
CA ARG A 74 29.11 -1.58 -9.48
C ARG A 74 29.30 -0.19 -8.90
N LEU A 75 28.20 0.55 -8.82
CA LEU A 75 28.20 1.92 -8.30
C LEU A 75 27.08 2.13 -7.27
N THR A 76 27.49 2.59 -6.08
CA THR A 76 26.60 3.14 -5.05
C THR A 76 27.01 4.59 -4.81
N THR A 77 26.09 5.53 -5.00
CA THR A 77 26.36 6.97 -4.82
C THR A 77 25.09 7.73 -4.51
N ASP A 78 25.23 8.79 -3.73
CA ASP A 78 24.19 9.80 -3.55
C ASP A 78 24.18 10.73 -4.77
N VAL A 79 23.00 10.96 -5.35
CA VAL A 79 22.84 11.87 -6.48
C VAL A 79 21.60 12.73 -6.26
N PRO A 80 21.71 14.06 -6.42
CA PRO A 80 20.55 14.92 -6.34
C PRO A 80 19.55 14.55 -7.45
N VAL A 81 18.27 14.41 -7.08
CA VAL A 81 17.18 14.06 -7.99
C VAL A 81 16.45 15.31 -8.45
N GLU A 82 16.31 15.51 -9.76
CA GLU A 82 15.48 16.61 -10.31
C GLU A 82 13.98 16.32 -10.06
N ALA A 83 13.40 16.95 -9.04
CA ALA A 83 12.07 16.64 -8.51
C ALA A 83 10.88 16.89 -9.47
N ALA A 84 11.04 17.65 -10.56
CA ALA A 84 9.90 18.15 -11.33
C ALA A 84 9.19 17.10 -12.19
N LYS A 85 9.91 16.11 -12.75
CA LYS A 85 9.34 15.09 -13.66
C LYS A 85 8.96 13.78 -12.97
N SER A 86 9.52 13.52 -11.79
CA SER A 86 9.32 12.28 -11.05
C SER A 86 7.95 12.19 -10.36
N GLY A 87 7.16 13.28 -10.30
CA GLY A 87 5.89 13.33 -9.56
C GLY A 87 4.93 12.16 -9.85
N PRO A 88 4.53 11.90 -11.11
CA PRO A 88 3.67 10.77 -11.43
C PRO A 88 4.28 9.40 -11.12
N TRP A 89 5.61 9.26 -11.26
CA TRP A 89 6.33 8.04 -10.93
C TRP A 89 6.36 7.79 -9.42
N ARG A 90 6.63 8.83 -8.62
CA ARG A 90 6.55 8.78 -7.15
C ARG A 90 5.16 8.39 -6.73
N ARG A 91 4.12 8.98 -7.33
CA ARG A 91 2.74 8.59 -7.03
C ARG A 91 2.48 7.10 -7.31
N LEU A 92 2.99 6.57 -8.41
CA LEU A 92 2.86 5.13 -8.71
C LEU A 92 3.53 4.28 -7.64
N ALA A 93 4.75 4.63 -7.24
CA ALA A 93 5.48 3.93 -6.18
C ALA A 93 4.79 4.03 -4.82
N VAL A 94 4.24 5.20 -4.47
CA VAL A 94 3.41 5.39 -3.27
C VAL A 94 2.20 4.47 -3.30
N ILE A 95 1.50 4.34 -4.43
CA ILE A 95 0.32 3.47 -4.53
C ILE A 95 0.71 2.01 -4.28
N ASP A 96 1.82 1.54 -4.83
CA ASP A 96 2.30 0.17 -4.63
C ASP A 96 2.82 -0.07 -3.20
N ALA A 97 3.50 0.91 -2.61
CA ALA A 97 3.92 0.86 -1.22
C ALA A 97 2.70 0.87 -0.27
N LEU A 98 1.68 1.68 -0.53
CA LEU A 98 0.43 1.67 0.22
C LEU A 98 -0.30 0.34 0.08
N ASP A 99 -0.31 -0.25 -1.13
CA ASP A 99 -0.90 -1.57 -1.37
C ASP A 99 -0.24 -2.68 -0.55
N ARG A 100 1.04 -2.50 -0.24
CA ARG A 100 1.83 -3.40 0.61
C ARG A 100 1.56 -3.17 2.08
N TRP A 101 1.57 -1.92 2.55
CA TRP A 101 1.64 -1.62 3.98
C TRP A 101 0.31 -1.25 4.63
N LEU A 102 -0.64 -0.73 3.88
CA LEU A 102 -1.87 -0.19 4.45
C LEU A 102 -2.93 -1.31 4.63
N GLN A 103 -3.22 -1.69 5.88
CA GLN A 103 -4.21 -2.75 6.21
C GLN A 103 -5.63 -2.23 6.19
N VAL A 104 -6.20 -2.20 4.99
CA VAL A 104 -7.45 -1.50 4.74
C VAL A 104 -8.30 -2.28 3.73
N PRO A 105 -9.64 -2.35 3.90
CA PRO A 105 -10.55 -3.01 2.97
C PRO A 105 -10.72 -2.15 1.70
N LEU A 106 -9.64 -2.01 0.94
CA LEU A 106 -9.66 -1.32 -0.34
C LEU A 106 -10.07 -2.31 -1.43
N ASP A 107 -11.06 -1.91 -2.22
CA ASP A 107 -11.40 -2.61 -3.44
C ASP A 107 -10.22 -2.54 -4.42
N GLN A 108 -9.79 -3.70 -4.93
CA GLN A 108 -8.71 -3.83 -5.88
C GLN A 108 -8.96 -2.99 -7.14
N ALA A 109 -10.21 -2.83 -7.58
CA ALA A 109 -10.49 -2.02 -8.75
C ALA A 109 -10.24 -0.54 -8.55
N LEU A 110 -10.47 0.01 -7.35
CA LEU A 110 -10.16 1.42 -7.08
C LEU A 110 -8.66 1.67 -7.14
N LEU A 111 -7.89 0.73 -6.60
CA LEU A 111 -6.44 0.74 -6.65
C LEU A 111 -5.93 0.63 -8.09
N ASP A 112 -6.45 -0.34 -8.86
CA ASP A 112 -6.04 -0.56 -10.24
C ASP A 112 -6.47 0.58 -11.17
N ALA A 113 -7.66 1.17 -10.94
CA ALA A 113 -8.12 2.35 -11.64
C ALA A 113 -7.17 3.53 -11.42
N GLU A 114 -6.75 3.76 -10.18
CA GLU A 114 -5.80 4.82 -9.89
C GLU A 114 -4.41 4.52 -10.49
N ARG A 115 -3.91 3.30 -10.32
CA ARG A 115 -2.65 2.86 -10.95
C ARG A 115 -2.67 3.07 -12.46
N ALA A 116 -3.77 2.75 -13.13
CA ALA A 116 -3.90 2.94 -14.57
C ALA A 116 -3.79 4.43 -14.95
N VAL A 117 -4.53 5.30 -14.26
CA VAL A 117 -4.49 6.75 -14.51
C VAL A 117 -3.12 7.34 -14.21
N VAL A 118 -2.48 6.94 -13.11
CA VAL A 118 -1.16 7.42 -12.73
C VAL A 118 -0.09 6.92 -13.68
N ARG A 119 -0.14 5.65 -14.11
CA ARG A 119 0.76 5.09 -15.13
C ARG A 119 0.65 5.84 -16.45
N ALA A 120 -0.56 6.20 -16.88
CA ALA A 120 -0.78 7.01 -18.07
C ALA A 120 -0.18 8.43 -17.92
N ARG A 121 -0.30 9.04 -16.74
CA ARG A 121 0.35 10.33 -16.45
C ARG A 121 1.87 10.23 -16.44
N ALA A 122 2.41 9.17 -15.86
CA ALA A 122 3.84 8.88 -15.85
C ALA A 122 4.39 8.68 -17.26
N ALA A 123 3.65 7.95 -18.12
CA ALA A 123 4.03 7.76 -19.52
C ALA A 123 4.22 9.10 -20.27
N ARG A 124 3.40 10.12 -19.98
CA ARG A 124 3.52 11.45 -20.61
C ARG A 124 4.81 12.20 -20.27
N THR A 125 5.52 11.80 -19.22
CA THR A 125 6.81 12.40 -18.84
C THR A 125 7.98 11.87 -19.68
N LEU A 126 7.76 10.76 -20.39
CA LEU A 126 8.78 10.09 -21.22
C LEU A 126 8.97 10.81 -22.54
N ARG A 127 10.23 10.94 -22.98
CA ARG A 127 10.58 11.55 -24.28
C ARG A 127 10.33 10.57 -25.44
N SER A 128 10.76 9.31 -25.30
CA SER A 128 10.50 8.23 -26.26
C SER A 128 9.00 8.03 -26.50
N SER A 129 8.60 8.15 -27.77
CA SER A 129 7.24 7.89 -28.22
C SER A 129 6.88 6.41 -28.07
N SER A 130 7.78 5.50 -28.45
CA SER A 130 7.54 4.05 -28.38
C SER A 130 7.37 3.58 -26.93
N LEU A 131 8.21 4.06 -26.01
CA LEU A 131 8.06 3.73 -24.59
C LEU A 131 6.76 4.33 -24.04
N ARG A 132 6.44 5.58 -24.39
CA ARG A 132 5.18 6.21 -23.99
C ARG A 132 3.96 5.42 -24.46
N GLU A 133 3.94 5.00 -25.73
CA GLU A 133 2.88 4.18 -26.32
C GLU A 133 2.76 2.82 -25.63
N HIS A 134 3.88 2.14 -25.39
CA HIS A 134 3.89 0.87 -24.66
C HIS A 134 3.32 1.03 -23.24
N ARG A 135 3.72 2.07 -22.50
CA ARG A 135 3.20 2.34 -21.15
C ARG A 135 1.74 2.75 -21.13
N ASN A 136 1.30 3.53 -22.12
CA ASN A 136 -0.11 3.86 -22.29
C ASN A 136 -0.93 2.60 -22.61
N GLY A 137 -0.43 1.70 -23.45
CA GLY A 137 -1.06 0.40 -23.72
C GLY A 137 -1.23 -0.43 -22.44
N GLN A 138 -0.20 -0.51 -21.59
CA GLN A 138 -0.29 -1.16 -20.27
C GLN A 138 -1.33 -0.47 -19.36
N ALA A 139 -1.40 0.86 -19.38
CA ALA A 139 -2.39 1.61 -18.62
C ALA A 139 -3.83 1.35 -19.11
N VAL A 140 -4.06 1.29 -20.42
CA VAL A 140 -5.36 0.97 -21.02
C VAL A 140 -5.82 -0.43 -20.62
N VAL A 141 -4.93 -1.44 -20.71
CA VAL A 141 -5.26 -2.82 -20.29
C VAL A 141 -5.67 -2.86 -18.81
N LEU A 142 -4.93 -2.16 -17.94
CA LEU A 142 -5.25 -2.09 -16.52
C LEU A 142 -6.57 -1.35 -16.24
N ALA A 143 -6.83 -0.26 -16.96
CA ALA A 143 -8.07 0.51 -16.83
C ALA A 143 -9.29 -0.31 -17.27
N ARG A 144 -9.20 -1.04 -18.39
CA ARG A 144 -10.26 -1.93 -18.87
C ARG A 144 -10.59 -3.02 -17.84
N ARG A 145 -9.56 -3.64 -17.27
CA ARG A 145 -9.72 -4.68 -16.24
C ARG A 145 -10.48 -4.19 -15.01
N SER A 146 -10.26 -2.94 -14.59
CA SER A 146 -10.88 -2.34 -13.40
C SER A 146 -12.19 -1.57 -13.70
N ALA A 147 -12.54 -1.35 -14.97
CA ALA A 147 -13.65 -0.51 -15.38
C ALA A 147 -15.02 -0.98 -14.86
N GLY A 148 -15.31 -2.28 -14.94
CA GLY A 148 -16.59 -2.84 -14.51
C GLY A 148 -16.85 -2.67 -13.00
N GLU A 149 -15.84 -2.98 -12.20
CA GLU A 149 -15.90 -2.83 -10.74
C GLU A 149 -15.94 -1.34 -10.32
N LEU A 150 -15.16 -0.48 -10.98
CA LEU A 150 -15.24 0.98 -10.76
C LEU A 150 -16.64 1.51 -11.10
N SER A 151 -17.23 1.07 -12.22
CA SER A 151 -18.59 1.46 -12.61
C SER A 151 -19.64 0.99 -11.59
N THR A 152 -19.49 -0.22 -11.06
CA THR A 152 -20.34 -0.77 -9.98
C THR A 152 -20.24 0.07 -8.71
N TYR A 153 -19.03 0.43 -8.31
CA TYR A 153 -18.79 1.29 -7.15
C TYR A 153 -19.44 2.67 -7.32
N LEU A 154 -19.24 3.33 -8.46
CA LEU A 154 -19.85 4.65 -8.75
C LEU A 154 -21.37 4.59 -8.78
N THR A 155 -21.94 3.53 -9.35
CA THR A 155 -23.39 3.30 -9.37
C THR A 155 -23.94 3.04 -7.96
N GLY A 156 -23.21 2.27 -7.15
CA GLY A 156 -23.55 2.05 -5.75
C GLY A 156 -23.63 3.35 -4.96
N LEU A 157 -22.66 4.25 -5.14
CA LEU A 157 -22.70 5.59 -4.54
C LEU A 157 -23.88 6.42 -5.05
N ALA A 158 -24.18 6.37 -6.35
CA ALA A 158 -25.29 7.12 -6.94
C ALA A 158 -26.65 6.69 -6.37
N ASN A 159 -26.78 5.42 -5.99
CA ASN A 159 -28.02 4.86 -5.46
C ASN A 159 -28.16 5.00 -3.93
N SER A 160 -27.06 5.15 -3.19
CA SER A 160 -27.06 5.04 -1.72
C SER A 160 -26.63 6.31 -0.98
N ALA A 161 -25.83 7.18 -1.61
CA ALA A 161 -25.29 8.36 -0.94
C ALA A 161 -26.28 9.53 -1.01
N SER A 162 -26.64 10.09 0.15
CA SER A 162 -27.44 11.32 0.21
C SER A 162 -26.64 12.57 -0.15
N SER A 163 -25.31 12.54 0.04
CA SER A 163 -24.39 13.60 -0.35
C SER A 163 -22.95 13.08 -0.41
N LEU A 164 -22.09 13.77 -1.18
CA LEU A 164 -20.65 13.47 -1.23
C LEU A 164 -19.81 14.60 -0.64
N PRO A 165 -18.83 14.28 0.24
CA PRO A 165 -17.80 15.23 0.62
C PRO A 165 -17.02 15.73 -0.61
N ARG A 166 -16.68 17.02 -0.62
CA ARG A 166 -16.00 17.67 -1.74
C ARG A 166 -14.68 16.99 -2.10
N ALA A 167 -13.89 16.58 -1.11
CA ALA A 167 -12.61 15.90 -1.35
C ALA A 167 -12.80 14.55 -2.07
N LEU A 168 -13.75 13.72 -1.61
CA LEU A 168 -14.10 12.46 -2.26
C LEU A 168 -14.60 12.69 -3.70
N TYR A 169 -15.51 13.66 -3.91
CA TYR A 169 -16.00 14.01 -5.25
C TYR A 169 -14.87 14.45 -6.18
N SER A 170 -13.99 15.35 -5.73
CA SER A 170 -12.82 15.80 -6.51
C SER A 170 -11.90 14.65 -6.86
N SER A 171 -11.71 13.72 -5.93
CA SER A 171 -10.88 12.54 -6.12
C SER A 171 -11.46 11.54 -7.12
N LEU A 172 -12.76 11.24 -7.04
CA LEU A 172 -13.46 10.42 -8.05
C LEU A 172 -13.43 11.10 -9.43
N SER A 173 -13.63 12.41 -9.48
CA SER A 173 -13.52 13.17 -10.72
C SER A 173 -12.13 13.07 -11.34
N ARG A 174 -11.05 13.09 -10.55
CA ARG A 174 -9.67 12.93 -11.08
C ARG A 174 -9.46 11.56 -11.73
N VAL A 175 -10.03 10.50 -11.16
CA VAL A 175 -9.94 9.13 -11.71
C VAL A 175 -10.78 9.01 -12.98
N THR A 176 -12.04 9.45 -12.96
CA THR A 176 -12.94 9.34 -14.12
C THR A 176 -12.49 10.21 -15.30
N THR A 177 -11.96 11.41 -15.06
CA THR A 177 -11.28 12.20 -16.10
C THR A 177 -10.03 11.49 -16.64
N GLY A 178 -9.31 10.75 -15.79
CA GLY A 178 -8.21 9.89 -16.21
C GLY A 178 -8.65 8.79 -17.18
N TYR A 179 -9.79 8.15 -16.90
CA TYR A 179 -10.41 7.16 -17.80
C TYR A 179 -10.82 7.77 -19.13
N ALA A 180 -11.45 8.95 -19.13
CA ALA A 180 -11.82 9.65 -20.36
C ALA A 180 -10.59 9.95 -21.23
N ASN A 181 -9.49 10.38 -20.61
CA ASN A 181 -8.23 10.63 -21.33
C ASN A 181 -7.56 9.34 -21.85
N LEU A 182 -7.82 8.19 -21.25
CA LEU A 182 -7.34 6.90 -21.74
C LEU A 182 -8.21 6.41 -22.89
N ALA A 183 -9.53 6.59 -22.79
CA ALA A 183 -10.47 6.27 -23.85
C ALA A 183 -10.15 7.02 -25.15
N SER A 184 -9.76 8.31 -25.06
CA SER A 184 -9.35 9.10 -26.23
C SER A 184 -8.07 8.62 -26.91
N GLN A 185 -7.33 7.66 -26.33
CA GLN A 185 -6.13 7.06 -26.90
C GLN A 185 -6.41 5.69 -27.54
N VAL A 186 -7.63 5.16 -27.40
CA VAL A 186 -8.01 3.88 -28.02
C VAL A 186 -8.38 4.11 -29.48
N THR A 187 -7.65 3.44 -30.38
CA THR A 187 -7.97 3.39 -31.81
C THR A 187 -8.97 2.27 -32.09
N GLY A 188 -9.98 2.51 -32.92
CA GLY A 188 -10.94 1.48 -33.34
C GLY A 188 -12.40 1.72 -32.96
N GLY A 189 -12.74 2.89 -32.43
CA GLY A 189 -14.11 3.28 -32.10
C GLY A 189 -14.37 3.39 -30.59
N PRO A 190 -15.64 3.58 -30.19
CA PRO A 190 -16.04 3.63 -28.78
C PRO A 190 -15.62 2.37 -28.04
N ASP A 191 -15.24 2.53 -26.78
CA ASP A 191 -14.82 1.42 -25.92
C ASP A 191 -15.83 1.28 -24.78
N GLU A 192 -16.61 0.19 -24.85
CA GLU A 192 -17.72 -0.09 -23.93
C GLU A 192 -17.30 -0.07 -22.46
N CYS A 193 -16.06 -0.47 -22.15
CA CYS A 193 -15.55 -0.46 -20.78
C CYS A 193 -15.43 0.98 -20.25
N PHE A 194 -14.88 1.88 -21.05
CA PHE A 194 -14.74 3.28 -20.65
C PHE A 194 -16.09 4.01 -20.65
N ASP A 195 -16.98 3.67 -21.59
CA ASP A 195 -18.32 4.23 -21.66
C ASP A 195 -19.15 3.89 -20.42
N ALA A 196 -19.04 2.66 -19.91
CA ALA A 196 -19.71 2.25 -18.67
C ALA A 196 -19.28 3.10 -17.47
N VAL A 197 -17.99 3.43 -17.36
CA VAL A 197 -17.47 4.30 -16.29
C VAL A 197 -17.98 5.74 -16.48
N ALA A 198 -17.98 6.25 -17.71
CA ALA A 198 -18.46 7.59 -18.03
C ALA A 198 -19.96 7.75 -17.73
N GLN A 199 -20.77 6.74 -18.03
CA GLN A 199 -22.20 6.70 -17.71
C GLN A 199 -22.43 6.67 -16.19
N ALA A 200 -21.74 5.78 -15.46
CA ALA A 200 -21.87 5.69 -14.00
C ALA A 200 -21.46 7.00 -13.30
N TRP A 201 -20.38 7.63 -13.76
CA TRP A 201 -19.96 8.95 -13.28
C TRP A 201 -21.01 10.03 -13.56
N SER A 202 -21.60 10.03 -14.76
CA SER A 202 -22.63 11.00 -15.13
C SER A 202 -23.89 10.86 -14.26
N ARG A 203 -24.31 9.63 -13.97
CA ARG A 203 -25.40 9.36 -13.02
C ARG A 203 -25.08 9.88 -11.62
N LEU A 204 -23.87 9.60 -11.11
CA LEU A 204 -23.44 10.07 -9.80
C LEU A 204 -23.50 11.60 -9.67
N LYS A 205 -23.01 12.33 -10.69
CA LYS A 205 -23.04 13.81 -10.72
C LYS A 205 -24.45 14.39 -10.65
N VAL A 206 -25.43 13.73 -11.27
CA VAL A 206 -26.82 14.20 -11.32
C VAL A 206 -27.57 13.80 -10.05
N ALA A 207 -27.35 12.57 -9.57
CA ALA A 207 -28.11 11.99 -8.46
C ALA A 207 -27.69 12.51 -7.08
N VAL A 208 -26.41 12.85 -6.89
CA VAL A 208 -25.87 13.11 -5.54
C VAL A 208 -25.29 14.53 -5.44
N PRO A 209 -25.84 15.39 -4.57
CA PRO A 209 -25.32 16.73 -4.37
C PRO A 209 -23.93 16.70 -3.74
N VAL A 210 -23.11 17.68 -4.11
CA VAL A 210 -21.79 17.91 -3.50
C VAL A 210 -21.96 18.81 -2.29
N GLY A 211 -21.79 18.25 -1.10
CA GLY A 211 -21.92 19.00 0.15
C GLY A 211 -22.50 18.12 1.26
N GLY A 212 -21.72 17.88 2.31
CA GLY A 212 -22.13 17.02 3.42
C GLY A 212 -20.94 16.49 4.22
N VAL A 213 -21.24 15.93 5.38
CA VAL A 213 -20.27 15.21 6.24
C VAL A 213 -20.71 13.75 6.28
N LEU A 214 -19.78 12.81 6.06
CA LEU A 214 -20.06 11.39 6.29
C LEU A 214 -20.34 11.18 7.79
N LYS A 215 -21.58 10.77 8.15
CA LYS A 215 -21.91 10.31 9.51
C LYS A 215 -21.20 8.99 9.81
N ARG A 216 -20.71 8.79 11.03
CA ARG A 216 -19.89 7.60 11.37
C ARG A 216 -20.03 7.09 12.81
N VAL A 217 -19.91 5.77 12.97
CA VAL A 217 -19.73 5.02 14.23
C VAL A 217 -18.24 4.86 14.56
N GLU A 218 -17.82 5.26 15.76
CA GLU A 218 -16.45 5.10 16.26
C GLU A 218 -16.24 3.71 16.86
N GLN A 219 -15.48 2.83 16.19
CA GLN A 219 -14.71 1.80 16.88
C GLN A 219 -13.30 1.71 16.26
N LEU A 220 -12.29 1.76 17.13
CA LEU A 220 -10.92 1.37 16.83
C LEU A 220 -10.81 -0.14 17.11
N PRO A 221 -10.07 -0.90 16.31
CA PRO A 221 -9.52 -2.17 16.79
C PRO A 221 -8.62 -1.85 17.99
N ALA A 222 -8.71 -2.65 19.06
CA ALA A 222 -7.67 -2.63 20.09
C ALA A 222 -6.37 -3.14 19.45
N LEU A 223 -5.24 -2.51 19.74
CA LEU A 223 -3.94 -3.16 19.57
C LEU A 223 -3.85 -4.22 20.65
N GLU A 224 -4.42 -5.39 20.39
CA GLU A 224 -4.15 -6.57 21.18
C GLU A 224 -2.79 -7.10 20.70
N PHE A 225 -1.74 -6.77 21.43
CA PHE A 225 -0.51 -7.56 21.40
C PHE A 225 -0.82 -8.84 22.19
N SER A 226 -1.58 -9.74 21.57
CA SER A 226 -2.05 -10.97 22.19
C SER A 226 -0.86 -11.77 22.69
N GLY A 227 -0.87 -12.10 23.99
CA GLY A 227 0.12 -12.99 24.58
C GLY A 227 -0.08 -14.43 24.08
N GLY A 228 1.03 -15.08 23.72
CA GLY A 228 1.21 -16.54 23.68
C GLY A 228 0.51 -17.33 22.57
N ASP A 229 -0.81 -17.17 22.37
CA ASP A 229 -1.62 -18.24 21.79
C ASP A 229 -2.18 -17.96 20.38
N SER A 230 -2.15 -16.71 19.91
CA SER A 230 -2.58 -16.36 18.55
C SER A 230 -1.40 -16.14 17.61
N SER A 231 -1.46 -16.74 16.41
CA SER A 231 -0.44 -16.57 15.39
C SER A 231 -0.67 -15.24 14.68
N SER A 232 0.30 -14.36 14.78
CA SER A 232 0.15 -12.98 14.31
C SER A 232 0.79 -12.81 12.93
N VAL A 233 0.15 -12.02 12.05
CA VAL A 233 0.60 -11.84 10.66
C VAL A 233 1.93 -11.07 10.62
N ASP A 234 2.89 -11.52 9.79
CA ASP A 234 4.07 -10.72 9.44
C ASP A 234 3.73 -9.80 8.26
N PRO A 235 3.65 -8.47 8.46
CA PRO A 235 3.27 -7.55 7.40
C PRO A 235 4.29 -7.46 6.25
N ARG A 236 5.50 -8.01 6.44
CA ARG A 236 6.53 -8.06 5.39
C ARG A 236 6.27 -9.17 4.37
N GLN A 237 5.48 -10.18 4.73
CA GLN A 237 5.28 -11.39 3.94
C GLN A 237 3.96 -11.42 3.17
N VAL A 238 2.98 -10.60 3.57
CA VAL A 238 1.66 -10.56 2.94
C VAL A 238 1.27 -9.13 2.63
N ARG A 239 0.61 -8.93 1.50
CA ARG A 239 0.02 -7.63 1.16
C ARG A 239 -1.05 -7.26 2.17
N ALA A 240 -1.00 -6.05 2.69
CA ALA A 240 -1.83 -5.61 3.80
C ALA A 240 -3.35 -5.66 3.54
N ARG A 241 -3.83 -5.62 2.29
CA ARG A 241 -5.28 -5.70 1.97
C ARG A 241 -5.89 -7.10 2.01
N VAL A 242 -5.10 -8.13 2.30
CA VAL A 242 -5.55 -9.53 2.19
C VAL A 242 -6.15 -10.01 3.50
N ILE A 243 -5.49 -9.73 4.62
CA ILE A 243 -5.79 -10.36 5.91
C ILE A 243 -6.43 -9.34 6.86
N ALA A 244 -7.65 -9.61 7.29
CA ALA A 244 -8.45 -8.69 8.11
C ALA A 244 -8.13 -8.71 9.60
N SER A 245 -7.66 -9.85 10.11
CA SER A 245 -7.39 -10.05 11.54
C SER A 245 -6.44 -11.23 11.78
N GLU A 246 -6.16 -11.53 13.04
CA GLU A 246 -5.23 -12.58 13.46
C GLU A 246 -5.56 -13.97 12.87
N ILE A 247 -4.51 -14.76 12.66
CA ILE A 247 -4.60 -16.12 12.14
C ILE A 247 -5.04 -17.04 13.27
N ARG A 248 -6.07 -17.84 13.00
CA ARG A 248 -6.58 -18.83 13.97
C ARG A 248 -6.15 -20.23 13.56
N MET A 249 -5.67 -20.98 14.54
CA MET A 249 -5.35 -22.39 14.41
C MET A 249 -6.39 -23.19 15.19
N VAL A 250 -7.04 -24.16 14.53
CA VAL A 250 -8.06 -25.01 15.14
C VAL A 250 -7.63 -26.46 14.98
N GLU A 251 -7.33 -27.13 16.09
CA GLU A 251 -6.98 -28.55 16.06
C GLU A 251 -8.13 -29.41 15.51
N SER A 252 -7.76 -30.39 14.69
CA SER A 252 -8.70 -31.40 14.22
C SER A 252 -8.96 -32.42 15.33
N ARG A 253 -10.15 -33.03 15.35
CA ARG A 253 -10.56 -34.03 16.38
C ARG A 253 -9.61 -35.23 16.56
N GLY A 254 -8.66 -35.45 15.64
CA GLY A 254 -7.65 -36.50 15.71
C GLY A 254 -6.23 -36.04 16.09
N GLY A 255 -6.01 -34.75 16.40
CA GLY A 255 -4.72 -34.22 16.87
C GLY A 255 -3.56 -34.25 15.86
N SER A 256 -3.74 -34.80 14.65
CA SER A 256 -2.67 -34.93 13.65
C SER A 256 -2.54 -33.74 12.70
N THR A 257 -3.57 -32.90 12.65
CA THR A 257 -3.69 -31.77 11.71
C THR A 257 -4.29 -30.57 12.42
N VAL A 258 -3.84 -29.39 12.01
CA VAL A 258 -4.40 -28.11 12.43
C VAL A 258 -5.03 -27.43 11.23
N ARG A 259 -6.26 -26.92 11.41
CA ARG A 259 -6.93 -26.09 10.43
C ARG A 259 -6.51 -24.65 10.65
N VAL A 260 -5.81 -24.09 9.67
CA VAL A 260 -5.46 -22.67 9.67
C VAL A 260 -6.59 -21.88 9.02
N LEU A 261 -7.08 -20.85 9.72
CA LEU A 261 -8.11 -19.93 9.28
C LEU A 261 -7.51 -18.52 9.23
N VAL A 262 -7.50 -17.92 8.05
CA VAL A 262 -7.00 -16.56 7.83
C VAL A 262 -8.16 -15.69 7.35
N PRO A 263 -8.70 -14.80 8.20
CA PRO A 263 -9.80 -13.91 7.83
C PRO A 263 -9.39 -12.96 6.71
N ALA A 264 -10.24 -12.81 5.69
CA ALA A 264 -10.04 -11.87 4.60
C ALA A 264 -10.88 -10.60 4.82
N PHE A 265 -10.46 -9.47 4.23
CA PHE A 265 -11.20 -8.19 4.36
C PHE A 265 -12.59 -8.20 3.70
N GLY A 266 -12.84 -9.15 2.80
CA GLY A 266 -14.14 -9.30 2.16
C GLY A 266 -14.28 -10.60 1.40
N SER A 267 -15.48 -10.85 0.90
CA SER A 267 -15.81 -12.02 0.07
C SER A 267 -15.23 -11.93 -1.35
N ARG A 268 -14.65 -10.78 -1.71
CA ARG A 268 -14.05 -10.51 -3.02
C ARG A 268 -12.56 -10.32 -2.87
N VAL A 269 -11.80 -11.38 -3.08
CA VAL A 269 -10.34 -11.32 -3.23
C VAL A 269 -10.00 -11.56 -4.69
N PRO A 270 -9.13 -10.73 -5.31
CA PRO A 270 -8.65 -10.98 -6.66
C PRO A 270 -8.06 -12.38 -6.80
N SER A 271 -8.44 -13.14 -7.83
CA SER A 271 -7.98 -14.52 -8.05
C SER A 271 -6.47 -14.65 -8.04
N VAL A 272 -5.76 -13.70 -8.68
CA VAL A 272 -4.29 -13.64 -8.68
C VAL A 272 -3.71 -13.68 -7.27
N ILE A 273 -4.37 -13.06 -6.29
CA ILE A 273 -3.93 -13.06 -4.89
C ILE A 273 -4.43 -14.33 -4.18
N ALA A 274 -5.71 -14.67 -4.39
CA ALA A 274 -6.32 -15.82 -3.74
C ALA A 274 -5.62 -17.15 -4.06
N ASP A 275 -5.08 -17.26 -5.27
CA ASP A 275 -4.40 -18.46 -5.76
C ASP A 275 -2.91 -18.53 -5.38
N GLN A 276 -2.35 -17.47 -4.79
CA GLN A 276 -0.92 -17.36 -4.48
C GLN A 276 -0.61 -17.53 -2.99
N LEU A 277 -1.54 -17.22 -2.10
CA LEU A 277 -1.28 -17.25 -0.65
C LEU A 277 -0.98 -18.65 -0.15
N MET A 278 0.10 -18.76 0.61
CA MET A 278 0.57 -19.99 1.21
C MET A 278 0.59 -19.86 2.72
N VAL A 279 0.52 -21.00 3.39
CA VAL A 279 0.72 -21.14 4.82
C VAL A 279 1.75 -22.22 5.09
N ARG A 280 2.60 -22.01 6.08
CA ARG A 280 3.45 -23.05 6.67
C ARG A 280 3.35 -22.99 8.18
N LEU A 281 3.62 -24.13 8.82
CA LEU A 281 3.80 -24.16 10.27
C LEU A 281 5.27 -23.92 10.57
N VAL A 282 5.56 -23.07 11.55
CA VAL A 282 6.91 -22.80 12.03
C VAL A 282 6.99 -23.28 13.47
N ASP A 283 7.96 -24.13 13.76
CA ASP A 283 8.24 -24.58 15.13
C ASP A 283 8.75 -23.39 15.96
N ARG A 284 8.13 -23.16 17.11
CA ARG A 284 8.42 -21.98 17.96
C ARG A 284 9.78 -22.03 18.63
N ARG A 285 10.39 -23.22 18.79
CA ARG A 285 11.66 -23.41 19.49
C ARG A 285 12.84 -23.34 18.54
N SER A 286 12.71 -23.98 17.39
CA SER A 286 13.78 -24.10 16.38
C SER A 286 13.68 -23.06 15.28
N GLY A 287 12.49 -22.47 15.04
CA GLY A 287 12.21 -21.64 13.87
C GLY A 287 12.14 -22.44 12.56
N GLU A 288 12.21 -23.77 12.61
CA GLU A 288 12.15 -24.61 11.41
C GLU A 288 10.74 -24.58 10.81
N ALA A 289 10.67 -24.34 9.50
CA ALA A 289 9.41 -24.25 8.80
C ALA A 289 9.05 -25.56 8.10
N HIS A 290 7.83 -26.04 8.33
CA HIS A 290 7.25 -27.16 7.60
C HIS A 290 7.04 -26.81 6.12
N ALA A 291 6.83 -27.83 5.29
CA ALA A 291 6.53 -27.64 3.88
C ALA A 291 5.28 -26.74 3.71
N PRO A 292 5.36 -25.69 2.88
CA PRO A 292 4.26 -24.75 2.71
C PRO A 292 3.12 -25.39 1.91
N VAL A 293 1.89 -24.98 2.21
CA VAL A 293 0.67 -25.45 1.56
C VAL A 293 -0.14 -24.24 1.09
N ARG A 294 -0.75 -24.34 -0.10
CA ARG A 294 -1.62 -23.29 -0.62
C ARG A 294 -2.91 -23.17 0.20
N LEU A 295 -3.26 -21.94 0.55
CA LEU A 295 -4.53 -21.62 1.19
C LEU A 295 -5.68 -21.65 0.18
N LYS A 296 -6.87 -22.10 0.61
CA LYS A 296 -8.09 -22.06 -0.21
C LYS A 296 -9.00 -20.93 0.24
N PHE A 297 -9.34 -20.03 -0.67
CA PHE A 297 -10.27 -18.94 -0.37
C PHE A 297 -11.72 -19.42 -0.39
N SER A 298 -12.49 -19.08 0.65
CA SER A 298 -13.94 -19.27 0.71
C SER A 298 -14.65 -17.91 0.62
N PRO A 299 -15.18 -17.53 -0.55
CA PRO A 299 -15.90 -16.27 -0.73
C PRO A 299 -17.10 -16.12 0.22
N ALA A 300 -17.82 -17.22 0.45
CA ALA A 300 -19.02 -17.24 1.30
C ALA A 300 -18.73 -16.89 2.77
N ARG A 301 -17.52 -17.18 3.26
CA ARG A 301 -17.11 -16.90 4.63
C ARG A 301 -16.08 -15.77 4.74
N ALA A 302 -15.60 -15.24 3.61
CA ALA A 302 -14.48 -14.31 3.55
C ALA A 302 -13.27 -14.81 4.37
N VAL A 303 -12.92 -16.09 4.22
CA VAL A 303 -11.84 -16.74 4.98
C VAL A 303 -11.01 -17.60 4.04
N PHE A 304 -9.69 -17.54 4.19
CA PHE A 304 -8.78 -18.54 3.67
C PHE A 304 -8.62 -19.67 4.66
N THR A 305 -8.65 -20.92 4.17
CA THR A 305 -8.54 -22.09 5.02
C THR A 305 -7.65 -23.15 4.40
N GLN A 306 -6.93 -23.88 5.26
CA GLN A 306 -6.24 -25.11 4.87
C GLN A 306 -5.96 -25.99 6.09
N ASP A 307 -6.05 -27.31 5.91
CA ASP A 307 -5.62 -28.29 6.91
C ASP A 307 -4.13 -28.60 6.69
N VAL A 308 -3.33 -28.41 7.74
CA VAL A 308 -1.86 -28.55 7.70
C VAL A 308 -1.44 -29.63 8.70
N PRO A 309 -0.57 -30.59 8.30
CA PRO A 309 -0.14 -31.65 9.21
C PRO A 309 0.85 -31.13 10.25
N LEU A 310 0.63 -31.53 11.51
CA LEU A 310 1.50 -31.18 12.64
C LEU A 310 2.80 -32.00 12.67
N ARG A 311 2.87 -33.13 11.95
CA ARG A 311 4.07 -33.99 11.82
C ARG A 311 4.71 -34.39 13.17
N GLY A 312 3.88 -34.59 14.20
CA GLY A 312 4.33 -34.98 15.54
C GLY A 312 4.53 -33.81 16.51
N ALA A 313 4.41 -32.56 16.05
CA ALA A 313 4.36 -31.39 16.93
C ALA A 313 2.97 -31.23 17.60
N SER A 314 2.93 -30.56 18.75
CA SER A 314 1.68 -30.02 19.31
C SER A 314 1.29 -28.73 18.59
N ALA A 315 0.00 -28.37 18.54
CA ALA A 315 -0.40 -27.07 18.01
C ALA A 315 0.18 -25.89 18.81
N ASP A 316 0.44 -26.09 20.10
CA ASP A 316 1.03 -25.08 20.99
C ASP A 316 2.53 -24.85 20.71
N ASP A 317 3.22 -25.84 20.14
CA ASP A 317 4.65 -25.77 19.80
C ASP A 317 4.89 -25.13 18.42
N VAL A 318 3.84 -24.87 17.65
CA VAL A 318 3.93 -24.30 16.30
C VAL A 318 3.21 -22.96 16.20
N ARG A 319 3.51 -22.21 15.14
CA ARG A 319 2.75 -21.03 14.72
C ARG A 319 2.48 -21.09 13.23
N ALA A 320 1.39 -20.47 12.78
CA ALA A 320 1.03 -20.40 11.38
C ALA A 320 1.63 -19.14 10.73
N ASP A 321 2.50 -19.35 9.75
CA ASP A 321 3.14 -18.30 8.98
C ASP A 321 2.47 -18.25 7.59
N VAL A 322 1.76 -17.15 7.33
CA VAL A 322 1.07 -16.91 6.07
C VAL A 322 1.91 -15.95 5.24
N PHE A 323 2.17 -16.31 3.99
CA PHE A 323 3.04 -15.53 3.11
C PHE A 323 2.58 -15.60 1.66
N ASP A 324 2.95 -14.58 0.88
CA ASP A 324 2.86 -14.58 -0.57
C ASP A 324 4.26 -14.94 -1.13
N PRO A 325 4.38 -16.04 -1.91
CA PRO A 325 5.66 -16.53 -2.40
C PRO A 325 6.35 -15.56 -3.37
N GLY A 326 5.65 -14.55 -3.88
CA GLY A 326 6.26 -13.45 -4.63
C GLY A 326 7.13 -12.53 -3.77
N TYR A 327 7.11 -12.68 -2.45
CA TYR A 327 7.93 -11.91 -1.51
C TYR A 327 8.84 -12.84 -0.70
N GLU A 328 10.11 -12.88 -1.09
CA GLU A 328 11.15 -13.56 -0.33
C GLU A 328 11.55 -12.71 0.88
N THR A 329 10.84 -12.87 2.00
CA THR A 329 11.28 -12.35 3.30
C THR A 329 11.26 -13.49 4.30
N ALA A 330 12.39 -13.72 4.97
CA ALA A 330 12.48 -14.73 6.01
C ALA A 330 11.42 -14.46 7.10
N PRO A 331 10.76 -15.50 7.63
CA PRO A 331 9.80 -15.32 8.70
C PRO A 331 10.52 -14.82 9.96
N ALA A 332 9.82 -14.04 10.77
CA ALA A 332 10.27 -13.79 12.13
C ALA A 332 10.49 -15.11 12.87
N LEU A 333 11.42 -15.15 13.82
CA LEU A 333 11.65 -16.37 14.61
C LEU A 333 10.52 -16.57 15.62
N THR A 334 10.10 -15.50 16.28
CA THR A 334 9.03 -15.50 17.28
C THR A 334 8.13 -14.28 17.09
N ASP A 335 6.94 -14.33 17.67
CA ASP A 335 5.99 -13.20 17.61
C ASP A 335 6.45 -12.00 18.47
N GLY A 336 7.43 -12.21 19.36
CA GLY A 336 8.10 -11.18 20.17
C GLY A 336 9.40 -10.65 19.58
N ASP A 337 9.75 -11.01 18.34
CA ASP A 337 10.91 -10.45 17.64
C ASP A 337 10.78 -8.92 17.53
N ASP A 338 11.78 -8.19 18.03
CA ASP A 338 11.80 -6.72 18.06
C ASP A 338 11.58 -6.10 16.67
N GLU A 339 12.08 -6.74 15.61
CA GLU A 339 11.87 -6.30 14.23
C GLU A 339 10.39 -6.44 13.85
N LEU A 340 9.79 -7.59 14.13
CA LEU A 340 8.38 -7.84 13.82
C LEU A 340 7.45 -6.90 14.59
N VAL A 341 7.71 -6.72 15.89
CA VAL A 341 6.96 -5.82 16.76
C VAL A 341 7.04 -4.39 16.24
N ARG A 342 8.24 -3.94 15.85
CA ARG A 342 8.44 -2.59 15.30
C ARG A 342 7.73 -2.39 13.95
N GLN A 343 7.76 -3.39 13.07
CA GLN A 343 7.07 -3.34 11.77
C GLN A 343 5.55 -3.27 11.92
N ARG A 344 4.97 -4.04 12.86
CA ARG A 344 3.54 -3.96 13.20
C ARG A 344 3.17 -2.59 13.74
N ARG A 345 4.01 -2.04 14.60
CA ARG A 345 3.84 -0.68 15.13
C ARG A 345 3.87 0.36 14.00
N ALA A 346 4.81 0.25 13.08
CA ALA A 346 4.92 1.12 11.91
C ALA A 346 3.66 1.08 11.05
N GLN A 347 3.18 -0.13 10.72
CA GLN A 347 1.96 -0.34 9.96
C GLN A 347 0.71 0.22 10.67
N PHE A 348 0.60 0.02 11.98
CA PHE A 348 -0.49 0.58 12.77
C PHE A 348 -0.49 2.11 12.75
N VAL A 349 0.66 2.74 13.00
CA VAL A 349 0.81 4.20 12.99
C VAL A 349 0.51 4.77 11.60
N LEU A 350 1.00 4.14 10.53
CA LEU A 350 0.67 4.50 9.15
C LEU A 350 -0.85 4.47 8.92
N SER A 351 -1.50 3.40 9.34
CA SER A 351 -2.95 3.20 9.14
C SER A 351 -3.76 4.27 9.87
N GLU A 352 -3.43 4.55 11.14
CA GLU A 352 -4.11 5.56 11.94
C GLU A 352 -3.84 6.99 11.47
N TRP A 353 -2.60 7.28 11.08
CA TRP A 353 -2.23 8.57 10.51
C TRP A 353 -2.98 8.86 9.22
N ARG A 354 -2.97 7.93 8.26
CA ARG A 354 -3.68 8.06 6.98
C ARG A 354 -5.17 8.22 7.19
N ARG A 355 -5.76 7.46 8.12
CA ARG A 355 -7.17 7.57 8.50
C ARG A 355 -7.49 8.95 9.10
N ALA A 356 -6.68 9.46 10.03
CA ALA A 356 -6.87 10.78 10.63
C ALA A 356 -6.83 11.89 9.56
N MET A 357 -5.89 11.81 8.61
CA MET A 357 -5.73 12.81 7.56
C MET A 357 -6.89 12.79 6.55
N VAL A 358 -7.39 11.62 6.18
CA VAL A 358 -8.60 11.54 5.34
C VAL A 358 -9.84 12.01 6.10
N GLU A 359 -9.99 11.69 7.39
CA GLU A 359 -11.12 12.18 8.22
C GLU A 359 -11.22 13.71 8.22
N ILE A 360 -10.09 14.43 8.27
CA ILE A 360 -10.08 15.90 8.17
C ILE A 360 -10.54 16.37 6.79
N ARG A 361 -10.04 15.74 5.73
CA ARG A 361 -10.39 16.12 4.34
C ARG A 361 -11.87 15.92 4.07
N LEU A 362 -12.46 14.84 4.61
CA LEU A 362 -13.86 14.50 4.40
C LEU A 362 -14.83 15.26 5.32
N SER A 363 -14.48 15.48 6.59
CA SER A 363 -15.39 16.09 7.58
C SER A 363 -15.15 17.58 7.84
N ARG A 364 -13.94 18.09 7.54
CA ARG A 364 -13.45 19.41 7.96
C ARG A 364 -13.50 19.65 9.47
N GLN A 365 -13.44 18.59 10.29
CA GLN A 365 -13.45 18.68 11.76
C GLN A 365 -12.07 18.34 12.37
N PRO A 366 -11.22 19.33 12.70
CA PRO A 366 -9.92 19.09 13.32
C PRO A 366 -10.01 18.38 14.69
N LYS A 367 -11.11 18.56 15.42
CA LYS A 367 -11.35 17.90 16.73
C LYS A 367 -11.31 16.37 16.62
N MET A 368 -11.86 15.80 15.55
CA MET A 368 -11.87 14.34 15.34
C MET A 368 -10.47 13.79 15.09
N ARG A 369 -9.66 14.49 14.28
CA ARG A 369 -8.23 14.18 14.12
C ARG A 369 -7.54 14.17 15.48
N ASN A 370 -7.67 15.25 16.26
CA ASN A 370 -6.98 15.38 17.54
C ASN A 370 -7.37 14.25 18.51
N ARG A 371 -8.65 13.88 18.57
CA ARG A 371 -9.11 12.75 19.39
C ARG A 371 -8.52 11.41 18.93
N ARG A 372 -8.40 11.17 17.63
CA ARG A 372 -7.76 9.95 17.09
C ARG A 372 -6.26 9.92 17.40
N LEU A 373 -5.56 11.02 17.16
CA LEU A 373 -4.12 11.10 17.43
C LEU A 373 -3.82 11.01 18.94
N ALA A 374 -4.66 11.59 19.81
CA ALA A 374 -4.53 11.41 21.26
C ALA A 374 -4.71 9.94 21.67
N ARG A 375 -5.66 9.23 21.06
CA ARG A 375 -5.83 7.77 21.27
C ARG A 375 -4.63 6.97 20.76
N LEU A 376 -4.09 7.32 19.59
CA LEU A 376 -2.86 6.72 19.07
C LEU A 376 -1.70 6.90 20.06
N THR A 377 -1.49 8.12 20.58
CA THR A 377 -0.47 8.39 21.61
C THR A 377 -0.68 7.55 22.87
N ALA A 378 -1.93 7.39 23.33
CA ALA A 378 -2.22 6.59 24.52
C ALA A 378 -1.87 5.11 24.33
N VAL A 379 -2.20 4.53 23.17
CA VAL A 379 -1.84 3.14 22.85
C VAL A 379 -0.33 2.97 22.70
N LEU A 380 0.33 3.94 22.06
CA LEU A 380 1.79 3.93 21.94
C LEU A 380 2.51 4.07 23.28
N GLY A 381 1.94 4.77 24.27
CA GLY A 381 2.52 4.90 25.60
C GLY A 381 2.66 3.57 26.36
N GLN A 382 1.91 2.54 25.97
CA GLN A 382 2.06 1.19 26.52
C GLN A 382 3.12 0.36 25.76
N ALA A 383 3.31 0.64 24.47
CA ALA A 383 4.18 -0.13 23.58
C ALA A 383 5.59 0.48 23.41
N VAL A 384 5.76 1.78 23.69
CA VAL A 384 7.01 2.55 23.59
C VAL A 384 7.16 3.38 24.87
N PRO A 385 7.86 2.85 25.90
CA PRO A 385 7.99 3.53 27.19
C PRO A 385 8.69 4.88 27.05
N ASP A 386 9.78 4.91 26.27
CA ASP A 386 10.54 6.13 26.00
C ASP A 386 9.77 7.05 25.04
N ALA A 387 9.64 8.32 25.42
CA ALA A 387 8.93 9.32 24.62
C ALA A 387 9.74 9.79 23.41
N ASP A 388 11.07 9.69 23.50
CA ASP A 388 12.03 10.22 22.54
C ASP A 388 12.56 9.14 21.57
N GLU A 389 12.20 7.88 21.81
CA GLU A 389 12.46 6.81 20.85
C GLU A 389 11.52 6.93 19.64
N PRO A 390 12.04 6.85 18.40
CA PRO A 390 11.21 6.76 17.20
C PRO A 390 10.27 5.56 17.29
N VAL A 391 8.99 5.78 16.97
CA VAL A 391 7.99 4.70 17.02
C VAL A 391 8.36 3.57 16.04
N PHE A 392 8.99 3.92 14.92
CA PHE A 392 9.58 3.03 13.94
C PHE A 392 10.70 3.79 13.19
N ARG A 393 11.55 3.09 12.42
CA ARG A 393 12.66 3.72 11.70
C ARG A 393 12.15 4.66 10.61
N GLY A 394 12.62 5.91 10.62
CA GLY A 394 12.13 7.00 9.76
C GLY A 394 10.81 7.65 10.24
N GLY A 395 10.22 7.15 11.32
CA GLY A 395 8.97 7.63 11.90
C GLY A 395 9.14 8.69 13.00
N PRO A 396 8.05 9.36 13.38
CA PRO A 396 8.07 10.31 14.48
C PRO A 396 8.22 9.58 15.83
N THR A 397 8.67 10.32 16.83
CA THR A 397 8.64 9.93 18.25
C THR A 397 7.25 10.13 18.86
N ARG A 398 6.97 9.48 20.00
CA ARG A 398 5.71 9.69 20.74
C ARG A 398 5.57 11.16 21.18
N GLY A 399 6.66 11.79 21.61
CA GLY A 399 6.70 13.21 21.99
C GLY A 399 6.35 14.15 20.84
N GLU A 400 6.79 13.86 19.62
CA GLU A 400 6.43 14.64 18.42
C GLU A 400 4.96 14.51 18.05
N ILE A 401 4.37 13.31 18.18
CA ILE A 401 2.93 13.10 17.95
C ILE A 401 2.11 13.92 18.95
N SER A 402 2.46 13.87 20.25
CA SER A 402 1.79 14.68 21.28
C SER A 402 1.90 16.17 21.00
N ARG A 403 3.11 16.68 20.71
CA ARG A 403 3.32 18.08 20.37
C ARG A 403 2.49 18.52 19.16
N TYR A 404 2.38 17.69 18.13
CA TYR A 404 1.55 17.98 16.96
C TYR A 404 0.05 18.05 17.28
N VAL A 405 -0.42 17.31 18.29
CA VAL A 405 -1.81 17.38 18.76
C VAL A 405 -2.07 18.66 19.56
N ASP A 406 -1.12 19.03 20.43
CA ASP A 406 -1.26 20.11 21.41
C ASP A 406 -0.93 21.50 20.85
N THR A 407 -0.01 21.59 19.89
CA THR A 407 0.42 22.85 19.25
C THR A 407 0.06 22.90 17.77
N ALA A 408 -0.29 24.10 17.27
CA ALA A 408 -0.42 24.36 15.83
C ALA A 408 0.92 24.03 15.12
N PRO A 409 0.90 23.65 13.82
CA PRO A 409 2.03 22.98 13.15
C PRO A 409 3.25 23.91 12.94
N GLY A 410 4.07 24.11 13.97
CA GLY A 410 5.46 24.59 13.89
C GLY A 410 6.46 23.43 13.78
N THR A 411 7.72 23.69 13.40
CA THR A 411 8.80 22.71 13.05
C THR A 411 8.40 21.24 13.21
N VAL A 412 7.73 20.76 12.17
CA VAL A 412 6.98 19.51 12.17
C VAL A 412 7.84 18.44 11.50
N HIS A 413 8.04 17.29 12.17
CA HIS A 413 8.71 16.11 11.60
C HIS A 413 8.18 15.79 10.18
N PRO A 414 9.02 15.40 9.18
CA PRO A 414 8.60 15.15 7.79
C PRO A 414 7.41 14.21 7.64
N TRP A 415 7.28 13.23 8.54
CA TRP A 415 6.12 12.33 8.66
C TRP A 415 4.76 13.05 8.56
N PHE A 416 4.58 14.20 9.21
CA PHE A 416 3.27 14.87 9.22
C PHE A 416 2.96 15.57 7.88
N THR A 417 3.93 15.65 6.98
CA THR A 417 3.75 16.06 5.58
C THR A 417 3.65 14.89 4.61
N SER A 418 3.82 13.64 5.06
CA SER A 418 3.73 12.41 4.23
C SER A 418 2.39 12.20 3.53
N THR A 419 1.36 12.99 3.86
CA THR A 419 0.06 12.98 3.17
C THR A 419 -0.13 14.18 2.23
N ARG A 420 0.96 14.83 1.81
CA ARG A 420 0.98 15.87 0.77
C ARG A 420 1.64 15.32 -0.50
N GLY A 421 1.62 16.09 -1.58
CA GLY A 421 2.37 15.76 -2.80
C GLY A 421 2.02 14.38 -3.37
N ALA A 422 3.05 13.55 -3.62
CA ALA A 422 2.86 12.17 -4.11
C ALA A 422 2.17 11.28 -3.06
N GLY A 423 2.32 11.62 -1.78
CA GLY A 423 1.63 11.00 -0.66
C GLY A 423 0.19 11.47 -0.45
N GLU A 424 -0.35 12.41 -1.25
CA GLU A 424 -1.72 12.90 -1.09
C GLU A 424 -2.73 11.73 -1.09
N PRO A 425 -3.73 11.70 -0.20
CA PRO A 425 -4.68 10.59 -0.17
C PRO A 425 -5.42 10.39 -1.49
N LEU A 426 -5.32 9.17 -2.00
CA LEU A 426 -6.25 8.55 -2.93
C LEU A 426 -5.90 7.05 -3.03
N VAL A 427 -6.87 6.22 -2.67
CA VAL A 427 -7.41 5.05 -3.38
C VAL A 427 -8.88 5.14 -2.98
N ALA A 428 -9.63 5.88 -3.81
CA ALA A 428 -10.86 6.64 -3.50
C ALA A 428 -10.98 7.13 -2.04
N GLU A 429 -10.01 7.99 -1.68
CA GLU A 429 -9.73 8.55 -0.34
C GLU A 429 -9.90 7.51 0.77
N LEU A 430 -9.04 6.48 0.60
CA LEU A 430 -8.91 5.24 1.34
C LEU A 430 -10.26 4.57 1.61
N ALA A 431 -10.90 4.29 0.47
CA ALA A 431 -12.28 3.84 0.24
C ALA A 431 -13.24 4.46 1.25
N ALA A 432 -13.32 5.79 1.14
CA ALA A 432 -14.07 6.72 1.98
C ALA A 432 -13.93 6.42 3.48
N VAL A 433 -12.67 6.31 3.90
CA VAL A 433 -12.25 5.99 5.27
C VAL A 433 -12.93 4.71 5.78
N HIS A 434 -12.96 3.69 4.92
CA HIS A 434 -13.50 2.34 5.13
C HIS A 434 -14.99 2.34 5.47
N GLN A 435 -15.83 2.63 4.47
CA GLN A 435 -17.30 2.47 4.45
C GLN A 435 -17.94 2.48 5.86
N ALA A 436 -18.27 3.67 6.39
CA ALA A 436 -18.88 3.90 7.72
C ALA A 436 -19.80 2.75 8.18
N ARG A 437 -19.51 2.09 9.32
CA ARG A 437 -20.22 0.87 9.79
C ARG A 437 -21.71 0.83 9.49
#